data_AF-A0A6V8M579-F1
#
_entry.id   AF-A0A6V8M579-F1
#
_cell.length_a   1.000
_cell.length_b   1.000
_cell.length_c   1.000
_cell.angle_alpha   90.00
_cell.angle_beta   90.00
_cell.angle_gamma   90.00
#
_symmetry.space_group_name_H-M   'P 1'
#
loop_
_entity.id
_entity.type
_entity.pdbx_description
1 polymer ?
#
loop_
_entity_poly.entity_id
_entity_poly.type
_entity_poly.pdbx_seq_one_letter_code
_entity_poly.pdbx_strand_id
1 'polypeptide(L)'
;MSLLDHLEELRARLVRCILAAALGFAVCFAFAERILEILLHPLKQVLPPKSELITTSLTEGFFVSMKAAFVAGLFLVSPIIFYQIWKFIAPGLYESERKLAVPVAFFTALCFVSGACFGYFIVFPFGFTFLANYAADVVTLMPRLAEYYSFSLGLLFAFGIIFEMPVFIFFLAAFGIVDHTWLRQKRRWAIVIFFVVAAVLTPTPDAVNQILMAAPMVVLYEVSIWVAYFFGKKRPAPAEEAPAAVEGQPSAEALAATDSALEDARASEEPETPAHEAPDTDTAEHEDAASAPAAPETSDPGTPPGQAPAPDAAETASASDALDHGETPAKTSQDRQDKKPS
;
A
#
# COMPACT_ATOMS: atom_id res chain seq x y z
N MET A 1 5.33 29.31 23.48
CA MET A 1 5.10 29.99 22.18
C MET A 1 3.60 30.02 21.94
N SER A 2 3.06 31.09 21.39
CA SER A 2 1.67 31.13 20.94
C SER A 2 1.47 30.21 19.72
N LEU A 3 0.22 29.83 19.42
CA LEU A 3 -0.08 29.08 18.20
C LEU A 3 0.29 29.88 16.93
N LEU A 4 0.20 31.21 16.97
CA LEU A 4 0.58 32.08 15.86
C LEU A 4 2.10 32.05 15.63
N ASP A 5 2.90 32.09 16.70
CA ASP A 5 4.36 31.99 16.62
C ASP A 5 4.78 30.68 15.93
N HIS A 6 4.10 29.57 16.26
CA HIS A 6 4.40 28.26 15.70
C HIS A 6 4.00 28.13 14.22
N LEU A 7 2.91 28.78 13.81
CA LEU A 7 2.50 28.85 12.39
C LEU A 7 3.43 29.77 11.56
N GLU A 8 3.86 30.90 12.13
CA GLU A 8 4.86 31.76 11.50
C GLU A 8 6.21 31.05 11.35
N GLU A 9 6.59 30.30 12.38
CA GLU A 9 7.74 29.42 12.35
C GLU A 9 7.60 28.35 11.24
N LEU A 10 6.47 27.64 11.14
CA LEU A 10 6.22 26.67 10.07
C LEU A 10 6.40 27.31 8.68
N ARG A 11 5.81 28.49 8.45
CA ARG A 11 5.90 29.23 7.18
C ARG A 11 7.35 29.57 6.83
N ALA A 12 8.09 30.18 7.76
CA ALA A 12 9.46 30.59 7.53
C ALA A 12 10.39 29.41 7.21
N ARG A 13 10.07 28.23 7.76
CA ARG A 13 10.82 26.98 7.55
C ARG A 13 10.46 26.31 6.24
N LEU A 14 9.17 26.26 5.90
CA LEU A 14 8.68 25.75 4.61
C LEU A 14 9.29 26.55 3.43
N VAL A 15 9.37 27.88 3.54
CA VAL A 15 10.04 28.73 2.54
C VAL A 15 11.51 28.33 2.37
N ARG A 16 12.25 28.04 3.45
CA ARG A 16 13.65 27.56 3.35
C ARG A 16 13.74 26.19 2.70
N CYS A 17 12.82 25.26 2.99
CA CYS A 17 12.75 23.96 2.30
C CYS A 17 12.49 24.13 0.79
N ILE A 18 11.57 25.01 0.40
CA ILE A 18 11.24 25.29 -1.00
C ILE A 18 12.43 25.92 -1.72
N LEU A 19 13.11 26.89 -1.10
CA LEU A 19 14.32 27.51 -1.67
C LEU A 19 15.46 26.49 -1.82
N ALA A 20 15.66 25.62 -0.83
CA ALA A 20 16.64 24.54 -0.91
C ALA A 20 16.28 23.55 -2.04
N ALA A 21 15.02 23.12 -2.15
CA ALA A 21 14.54 22.24 -3.20
C ALA A 21 14.68 22.86 -4.60
N ALA A 22 14.39 24.16 -4.76
CA ALA A 22 14.57 24.89 -6.00
C ALA A 22 16.05 25.00 -6.41
N LEU A 23 16.95 25.26 -5.44
CA LEU A 23 18.40 25.28 -5.69
C LEU A 23 18.93 23.88 -6.04
N GLY A 24 18.51 22.84 -5.32
CA GLY A 24 18.85 21.45 -5.60
C GLY A 24 18.37 21.01 -6.98
N PHE A 25 17.13 21.36 -7.34
CA PHE A 25 16.59 21.16 -8.69
C PHE A 25 17.44 21.86 -9.75
N ALA A 26 17.75 23.15 -9.58
CA ALA A 26 18.54 23.90 -10.57
C ALA A 26 19.94 23.31 -10.78
N VAL A 27 20.61 22.88 -9.70
CA VAL A 27 21.90 22.19 -9.77
C VAL A 27 21.76 20.83 -10.47
N CYS A 28 20.82 19.99 -10.06
CA CYS A 28 20.63 18.67 -10.68
C CYS A 28 20.11 18.75 -12.12
N PHE A 29 19.40 19.81 -12.51
CA PHE A 29 18.94 20.01 -13.88
C PHE A 29 20.11 20.26 -14.84
N ALA A 30 21.16 20.96 -14.41
CA ALA A 30 22.39 21.12 -15.17
C ALA A 30 23.14 19.79 -15.41
N PHE A 31 22.84 18.74 -14.63
CA PHE A 31 23.42 17.40 -14.75
C PHE A 31 22.36 16.33 -15.11
N ALA A 32 21.19 16.74 -15.62
CA ALA A 32 20.05 15.83 -15.84
C ALA A 32 20.40 14.64 -16.74
N GLU A 33 21.11 14.88 -17.86
CA GLU A 33 21.57 13.83 -18.77
C GLU A 33 22.41 12.77 -18.04
N ARG A 34 23.35 13.20 -17.20
CA ARG A 34 24.20 12.29 -16.43
C ARG A 34 23.42 11.50 -15.37
N ILE A 35 22.41 12.11 -14.75
CA ILE A 35 21.51 11.43 -13.81
C ILE A 35 20.69 10.35 -14.55
N LEU A 36 20.21 10.64 -15.75
CA LEU A 36 19.48 9.68 -16.58
C LEU A 36 20.38 8.53 -17.05
N GLU A 37 21.61 8.81 -17.50
CA GLU A 37 22.60 7.77 -17.83
C GLU A 37 22.87 6.80 -16.68
N ILE A 38 23.05 7.33 -15.47
CA ILE A 38 23.24 6.53 -14.26
C ILE A 38 21.99 5.70 -14.00
N LEU A 39 20.80 6.32 -13.97
CA LEU A 39 19.57 5.59 -13.66
C LEU A 39 19.31 4.45 -14.65
N LEU A 40 19.64 4.65 -15.93
CA LEU A 40 19.46 3.69 -17.03
C LEU A 40 20.47 2.52 -17.01
N HIS A 41 21.58 2.64 -16.30
CA HIS A 41 22.65 1.64 -16.31
C HIS A 41 22.18 0.21 -15.93
N PRO A 42 21.40 -0.01 -14.84
CA PRO A 42 20.94 -1.35 -14.47
C PRO A 42 20.01 -1.98 -15.50
N LEU A 43 19.23 -1.19 -16.24
CA LEU A 43 18.35 -1.72 -17.31
C LEU A 43 19.18 -2.18 -18.53
N LYS A 44 20.20 -1.39 -18.92
CA LYS A 44 21.09 -1.74 -20.05
C LYS A 44 21.84 -3.06 -19.87
N GLN A 45 22.07 -3.48 -18.62
CA GLN A 45 22.74 -4.76 -18.32
C GLN A 45 21.85 -5.99 -18.58
N VAL A 46 20.53 -5.79 -18.65
CA VAL A 46 19.54 -6.87 -18.75
C VAL A 46 18.84 -6.89 -20.13
N LEU A 47 18.80 -5.75 -20.82
CA LEU A 47 18.24 -5.67 -22.18
C LEU A 47 19.11 -6.42 -23.21
N PRO A 48 18.50 -7.09 -24.21
CA PRO A 48 19.23 -7.65 -25.34
C PRO A 48 20.02 -6.57 -26.10
N PRO A 49 21.15 -6.89 -26.76
CA PRO A 49 22.01 -5.91 -27.45
C PRO A 49 21.39 -5.11 -28.61
N LYS A 50 20.09 -5.31 -28.89
CA LYS A 50 19.31 -4.64 -29.94
C LYS A 50 18.00 -4.02 -29.42
N SER A 51 17.77 -3.99 -28.11
CA SER A 51 16.60 -3.32 -27.52
C SER A 51 16.93 -1.85 -27.29
N GLU A 52 16.24 -0.97 -27.99
CA GLU A 52 16.32 0.49 -27.83
C GLU A 52 15.13 1.02 -27.04
N LEU A 53 15.33 2.12 -26.31
CA LEU A 53 14.24 2.79 -25.60
C LEU A 53 13.40 3.59 -26.59
N ILE A 54 12.12 3.29 -26.67
CA ILE A 54 11.19 4.03 -27.52
C ILE A 54 10.70 5.29 -26.82
N THR A 55 10.58 6.38 -27.57
CA THR A 55 9.93 7.63 -27.15
C THR A 55 8.67 7.82 -27.97
N THR A 56 7.51 8.05 -27.33
CA THR A 56 6.23 8.19 -28.05
C THR A 56 5.79 9.64 -28.20
N SER A 57 6.54 10.60 -27.65
CA SER A 57 6.31 12.05 -27.80
C SER A 57 7.63 12.82 -27.83
N LEU A 58 7.67 13.90 -28.61
CA LEU A 58 8.81 14.82 -28.68
C LEU A 58 9.10 15.51 -27.34
N THR A 59 8.07 15.74 -26.51
CA THR A 59 8.21 16.39 -25.19
C THR A 59 8.65 15.42 -24.09
N GLU A 60 8.70 14.12 -24.37
CA GLU A 60 8.88 13.07 -23.37
C GLU A 60 10.22 13.19 -22.63
N GLY A 61 11.31 13.37 -23.38
CA GLY A 61 12.66 13.55 -22.81
C GLY A 61 12.76 14.77 -21.89
N PHE A 62 12.12 15.89 -22.23
CA PHE A 62 12.14 17.11 -21.41
C PHE A 62 11.47 16.88 -20.04
N PHE A 63 10.26 16.30 -20.02
CA PHE A 63 9.57 15.99 -18.77
C PHE A 63 10.29 14.93 -17.93
N VAL A 64 10.97 13.97 -18.57
CA VAL A 64 11.82 12.98 -17.91
C VAL A 64 13.03 13.65 -17.24
N SER A 65 13.78 14.50 -17.95
CA SER A 65 14.90 15.26 -17.40
C SER A 65 14.48 16.15 -16.23
N MET A 66 13.33 16.83 -16.35
CA MET A 66 12.79 17.67 -15.28
C MET A 66 12.39 16.86 -14.03
N LYS A 67 11.72 15.70 -14.20
CA LYS A 67 11.41 14.78 -13.09
C LYS A 67 12.68 14.25 -12.42
N ALA A 68 13.65 13.82 -13.21
CA ALA A 68 14.92 13.27 -12.71
C ALA A 68 15.70 14.31 -11.90
N ALA A 69 15.83 15.53 -12.44
CA ALA A 69 16.45 16.65 -11.75
C ALA A 69 15.74 17.02 -10.45
N PHE A 70 14.40 16.97 -10.42
CA PHE A 70 13.62 17.28 -9.21
C PHE A 70 13.84 16.24 -8.11
N VAL A 71 13.72 14.95 -8.44
CA VAL A 71 13.91 13.85 -7.47
C VAL A 71 15.37 13.79 -7.01
N ALA A 72 16.34 13.88 -7.91
CA ALA A 72 17.76 13.91 -7.55
C ALA A 72 18.13 15.16 -6.73
N GLY A 73 17.58 16.33 -7.08
CA GLY A 73 17.75 17.57 -6.32
C GLY A 73 17.20 17.45 -4.90
N LEU A 74 16.07 16.75 -4.73
CA LEU A 74 15.48 16.47 -3.42
C LEU A 74 16.36 15.55 -2.56
N PHE A 75 16.99 14.52 -3.15
CA PHE A 75 18.01 13.72 -2.47
C PHE A 75 19.22 14.57 -2.08
N LEU A 76 19.74 15.41 -2.99
CA LEU A 76 20.91 16.25 -2.76
C LEU A 76 20.71 17.22 -1.58
N VAL A 77 19.53 17.83 -1.46
CA VAL A 77 19.23 18.81 -0.39
C VAL A 77 18.49 18.20 0.80
N SER A 78 18.28 16.88 0.82
CA SER A 78 17.61 16.19 1.92
C SER A 78 18.19 16.49 3.32
N PRO A 79 19.51 16.68 3.54
CA PRO A 79 20.03 17.05 4.86
C PRO A 79 19.50 18.40 5.36
N ILE A 80 19.29 19.36 4.45
CA ILE A 80 18.76 20.69 4.77
C ILE A 80 17.26 20.60 5.09
N ILE A 81 16.51 19.86 4.26
CA ILE A 81 15.07 19.66 4.46
C ILE A 81 14.79 18.94 5.78
N PHE A 82 15.50 17.84 6.06
CA PHE A 82 15.31 17.11 7.30
C PHE A 82 15.78 17.91 8.51
N TYR A 83 16.93 18.60 8.47
CA TYR A 83 17.29 19.55 9.54
C TYR A 83 16.17 20.56 9.80
N GLN A 84 15.53 21.04 8.74
CA GLN A 84 14.51 22.05 8.84
C GLN A 84 13.17 21.53 9.41
N ILE A 85 12.79 20.29 9.08
CA ILE A 85 11.66 19.54 9.65
C ILE A 85 11.94 19.19 11.12
N TRP A 86 13.07 18.56 11.41
CA TRP A 86 13.42 18.12 12.76
C TRP A 86 13.50 19.26 13.76
N LYS A 87 14.09 20.39 13.37
CA LYS A 87 14.14 21.57 14.21
C LYS A 87 12.74 22.16 14.49
N PHE A 88 11.71 21.84 13.68
CA PHE A 88 10.32 22.35 13.82
C PHE A 88 9.51 21.48 14.78
N ILE A 89 9.86 20.20 14.80
CA ILE A 89 9.36 19.20 15.74
C ILE A 89 10.04 19.33 17.11
N ALA A 90 11.30 19.79 17.14
CA ALA A 90 12.11 19.94 18.35
C ALA A 90 11.52 20.79 19.51
N PRO A 91 10.64 21.80 19.32
CA PRO A 91 9.92 22.46 20.41
C PRO A 91 8.91 21.55 21.14
N GLY A 92 8.51 20.43 20.53
CA GLY A 92 7.71 19.38 21.17
C GLY A 92 8.53 18.30 21.88
N LEU A 93 9.87 18.37 21.84
CA LEU A 93 10.76 17.51 22.65
C LEU A 93 10.95 18.11 24.04
N TYR A 94 11.29 17.26 25.01
CA TYR A 94 11.81 17.70 26.29
C TYR A 94 13.07 18.57 26.10
N GLU A 95 13.24 19.61 26.93
CA GLU A 95 14.37 20.56 26.87
C GLU A 95 15.75 19.87 26.83
N SER A 96 15.90 18.74 27.53
CA SER A 96 17.11 17.90 27.53
C SER A 96 17.35 17.17 26.19
N GLU A 97 16.28 16.80 25.48
CA GLU A 97 16.30 16.00 24.27
C GLU A 97 16.35 16.85 23.00
N ARG A 98 16.05 18.15 23.08
CA ARG A 98 16.13 19.12 21.97
C ARG A 98 17.48 19.09 21.22
N LYS A 99 18.58 18.73 21.90
CA LYS A 99 19.92 18.58 21.30
C LYS A 99 20.01 17.38 20.34
N LEU A 100 19.18 16.36 20.53
CA LEU A 100 19.13 15.13 19.71
C LEU A 100 18.51 15.37 18.33
N ALA A 101 17.70 16.43 18.15
CA ALA A 101 17.08 16.75 16.86
C ALA A 101 18.08 17.00 15.73
N VAL A 102 19.29 17.50 16.02
CA VAL A 102 20.33 17.75 15.00
C VAL A 102 20.99 16.45 14.50
N PRO A 103 21.55 15.57 15.36
CA PRO A 103 22.08 14.29 14.89
C PRO A 103 20.99 13.39 14.30
N VAL A 104 19.77 13.39 14.84
CA VAL A 104 18.65 12.63 14.24
C VAL A 104 18.36 13.12 12.83
N ALA A 105 18.31 14.43 12.58
CA ALA A 105 18.13 14.96 11.23
C ALA A 105 19.22 14.54 10.23
N PHE A 106 20.46 14.42 10.69
CA PHE A 106 21.56 13.89 9.89
C PHE A 106 21.38 12.40 9.60
N PHE A 107 20.98 11.60 10.59
CA PHE A 107 20.68 10.17 10.40
C PHE A 107 19.45 9.94 9.50
N THR A 108 18.39 10.74 9.62
CA THR A 108 17.26 10.77 8.67
C THR A 108 17.77 10.96 7.24
N ALA A 109 18.52 12.04 6.97
CA ALA A 109 19.05 12.28 5.62
C ALA A 109 19.97 11.16 5.10
N LEU A 110 20.77 10.55 5.98
CA LEU A 110 21.59 9.39 5.64
C LEU A 110 20.74 8.15 5.33
N CYS A 111 19.68 7.91 6.11
CA CYS A 111 18.68 6.87 5.87
C CYS A 111 17.99 7.08 4.51
N PHE A 112 17.49 8.29 4.23
CA PHE A 112 16.86 8.65 2.97
C PHE A 112 17.73 8.32 1.74
N VAL A 113 18.99 8.78 1.75
CA VAL A 113 19.93 8.55 0.65
C VAL A 113 20.33 7.08 0.58
N SER A 114 20.53 6.41 1.71
CA SER A 114 20.84 4.97 1.71
C SER A 114 19.67 4.11 1.22
N GLY A 115 18.42 4.54 1.42
CA GLY A 115 17.23 3.90 0.83
C GLY A 115 17.19 4.02 -0.69
N ALA A 116 17.53 5.19 -1.24
CA ALA A 116 17.70 5.34 -2.69
C ALA A 116 18.86 4.48 -3.22
N CYS A 117 20.01 4.45 -2.53
CA CYS A 117 21.11 3.56 -2.88
C CYS A 117 20.67 2.08 -2.85
N PHE A 118 19.90 1.66 -1.84
CA PHE A 118 19.34 0.30 -1.77
C PHE A 118 18.41 0.00 -2.95
N GLY A 119 17.49 0.92 -3.27
CA GLY A 119 16.61 0.80 -4.44
C GLY A 119 17.39 0.61 -5.74
N TYR A 120 18.42 1.44 -5.96
CA TYR A 120 19.23 1.42 -7.19
C TYR A 120 20.20 0.23 -7.29
N PHE A 121 20.92 -0.11 -6.22
CA PHE A 121 21.97 -1.16 -6.25
C PHE A 121 21.45 -2.57 -6.00
N ILE A 122 20.29 -2.72 -5.35
CA ILE A 122 19.73 -4.03 -4.99
C ILE A 122 18.41 -4.24 -5.72
N VAL A 123 17.40 -3.39 -5.52
CA VAL A 123 16.05 -3.69 -6.02
C VAL A 123 15.97 -3.63 -7.54
N PHE A 124 16.61 -2.66 -8.19
CA PHE A 124 16.64 -2.54 -9.65
C PHE A 124 17.25 -3.76 -10.35
N PRO A 125 18.50 -4.20 -10.07
CA PRO A 125 19.07 -5.35 -10.77
C PRO A 125 18.27 -6.64 -10.53
N PHE A 126 17.76 -6.90 -9.32
CA PHE A 126 16.90 -8.07 -9.09
C PHE A 126 15.57 -7.98 -9.85
N GLY A 127 14.86 -6.86 -9.77
CA GLY A 127 13.55 -6.68 -10.41
C GLY A 127 13.61 -6.67 -11.94
N PHE A 128 14.59 -5.97 -12.54
CA PHE A 128 14.76 -5.97 -13.99
C PHE A 128 15.22 -7.34 -14.52
N THR A 129 16.13 -8.03 -13.82
CA THR A 129 16.54 -9.40 -14.20
C THR A 129 15.36 -10.37 -14.17
N PHE A 130 14.51 -10.30 -13.13
CA PHE A 130 13.29 -11.10 -13.08
C PHE A 130 12.33 -10.79 -14.25
N LEU A 131 12.05 -9.50 -14.49
CA LEU A 131 11.14 -9.08 -15.55
C LEU A 131 11.62 -9.47 -16.96
N ALA A 132 12.92 -9.37 -17.23
CA ALA A 132 13.49 -9.76 -18.50
C ALA A 132 13.50 -11.29 -18.69
N ASN A 133 13.87 -12.07 -17.67
CA ASN A 133 13.80 -13.53 -17.73
C ASN A 133 12.36 -14.03 -17.93
N TYR A 134 11.37 -13.33 -17.35
CA TYR A 134 9.95 -13.64 -17.58
C TYR A 134 9.50 -13.36 -19.03
N ALA A 135 10.05 -12.32 -19.68
CA ALA A 135 9.70 -11.95 -21.05
C ALA A 135 10.49 -12.72 -22.13
N ALA A 136 11.67 -13.25 -21.79
CA ALA A 136 12.71 -13.72 -22.72
C ALA A 136 12.24 -14.71 -23.79
N ASP A 137 11.33 -15.62 -23.43
CA ASP A 137 10.87 -16.71 -24.30
C ASP A 137 9.58 -16.38 -25.08
N VAL A 138 8.96 -15.21 -24.85
CA VAL A 138 7.60 -14.92 -25.32
C VAL A 138 7.45 -13.59 -26.07
N VAL A 139 8.17 -12.52 -25.67
CA VAL A 139 7.96 -11.17 -26.23
C VAL A 139 9.27 -10.37 -26.34
N THR A 140 9.44 -9.64 -27.44
CA THR A 140 10.54 -8.65 -27.58
C THR A 140 10.31 -7.44 -26.66
N LEU A 141 11.11 -7.33 -25.60
CA LEU A 141 11.02 -6.22 -24.65
C LEU A 141 11.47 -4.90 -25.29
N MET A 142 10.54 -3.94 -25.43
CA MET A 142 10.77 -2.57 -25.91
C MET A 142 10.26 -1.56 -24.86
N PRO A 143 11.02 -1.28 -23.80
CA PRO A 143 10.56 -0.41 -22.73
C PRO A 143 10.54 1.06 -23.17
N ARG A 144 9.46 1.76 -22.83
CA ARG A 144 9.29 3.17 -23.13
C ARG A 144 10.07 4.06 -22.16
N LEU A 145 10.68 5.12 -22.69
CA LEU A 145 11.50 6.09 -21.94
C LEU A 145 10.79 6.63 -20.68
N ALA A 146 9.67 7.34 -20.81
CA ALA A 146 9.05 8.00 -19.65
C ALA A 146 8.44 7.07 -18.62
N GLU A 147 7.96 5.89 -19.03
CA GLU A 147 7.44 4.88 -18.10
C GLU A 147 8.58 4.32 -17.26
N TYR A 148 9.69 3.92 -17.89
CA TYR A 148 10.89 3.46 -17.21
C TYR A 148 11.44 4.48 -16.20
N TYR A 149 11.66 5.73 -16.62
CA TYR A 149 12.20 6.75 -15.72
C TYR A 149 11.19 7.17 -14.64
N SER A 150 9.89 7.28 -14.94
CA SER A 150 8.89 7.65 -13.93
C SER A 150 8.74 6.56 -12.87
N PHE A 151 8.72 5.28 -13.28
CA PHE A 151 8.74 4.13 -12.38
C PHE A 151 10.02 4.14 -11.52
N SER A 152 11.19 4.21 -12.16
CA SER A 152 12.48 4.15 -11.46
C SER A 152 12.64 5.30 -10.45
N LEU A 153 12.35 6.54 -10.84
CA LEU A 153 12.44 7.71 -9.96
C LEU A 153 11.42 7.64 -8.81
N GLY A 154 10.19 7.21 -9.09
CA GLY A 154 9.15 7.02 -8.07
C GLY A 154 9.54 5.93 -7.08
N LEU A 155 10.12 4.83 -7.55
CA LEU A 155 10.57 3.72 -6.72
C LEU A 155 11.76 4.09 -5.84
N LEU A 156 12.76 4.83 -6.36
CA LEU A 156 13.85 5.37 -5.54
C LEU A 156 13.35 6.30 -4.44
N PHE A 157 12.43 7.20 -4.78
CA PHE A 157 11.83 8.13 -3.82
C PHE A 157 11.02 7.38 -2.75
N ALA A 158 10.26 6.36 -3.14
CA ALA A 158 9.54 5.49 -2.21
C ALA A 158 10.50 4.73 -1.28
N PHE A 159 11.59 4.14 -1.78
CA PHE A 159 12.58 3.50 -0.92
C PHE A 159 13.29 4.48 0.02
N GLY A 160 13.56 5.72 -0.41
CA GLY A 160 14.02 6.77 0.49
C GLY A 160 13.07 6.99 1.68
N ILE A 161 11.76 7.14 1.41
CA ILE A 161 10.74 7.30 2.46
C ILE A 161 10.63 6.04 3.35
N ILE A 162 10.66 4.85 2.76
CA ILE A 162 10.60 3.56 3.48
C ILE A 162 11.77 3.42 4.46
N PHE A 163 12.95 3.89 4.08
CA PHE A 163 14.14 3.87 4.94
C PHE A 163 14.08 4.87 6.11
N GLU A 164 13.08 5.77 6.16
CA GLU A 164 12.82 6.59 7.34
C GLU A 164 12.08 5.85 8.47
N MET A 165 11.49 4.68 8.18
CA MET A 165 10.74 3.90 9.17
C MET A 165 11.51 3.64 10.49
N PRO A 166 12.81 3.29 10.49
CA PRO A 166 13.57 3.11 11.73
C PRO A 166 13.77 4.41 12.51
N VAL A 167 13.99 5.54 11.84
CA VAL A 167 14.20 6.84 12.50
C VAL A 167 12.87 7.40 13.03
N PHE A 168 11.78 7.20 12.28
CA PHE A 168 10.43 7.52 12.71
C PHE A 168 9.99 6.70 13.94
N ILE A 169 10.23 5.39 13.94
CA ILE A 169 9.90 4.51 15.07
C ILE A 169 10.80 4.80 16.28
N PHE A 170 12.10 5.06 16.09
CA PHE A 170 13.00 5.55 17.14
C PHE A 170 12.43 6.78 17.85
N PHE A 171 11.97 7.75 17.06
CA PHE A 171 11.37 8.99 17.55
C PHE A 171 10.08 8.74 18.33
N LEU A 172 9.13 7.94 17.80
CA LEU A 172 7.91 7.57 18.53
C LEU A 172 8.19 6.81 19.83
N ALA A 173 9.26 5.99 19.88
CA ALA A 173 9.69 5.27 21.07
C ALA A 173 10.37 6.19 22.11
N ALA A 174 11.09 7.23 21.69
CA ALA A 174 11.75 8.18 22.59
C ALA A 174 10.75 8.99 23.47
N PHE A 175 9.56 9.29 22.95
CA PHE A 175 8.45 9.87 23.74
C PHE A 175 7.63 8.84 24.51
N GLY A 176 7.81 7.53 24.26
CA GLY A 176 6.94 6.49 24.82
C GLY A 176 5.53 6.42 24.21
N ILE A 177 5.29 7.04 23.04
CA ILE A 177 4.03 6.87 22.27
C ILE A 177 3.89 5.40 21.86
N VAL A 178 5.01 4.80 21.45
CA VAL A 178 5.12 3.41 21.00
C VAL A 178 6.11 2.65 21.89
N ASP A 179 5.76 1.43 22.26
CA ASP A 179 6.67 0.49 22.93
C ASP A 179 7.02 -0.69 21.99
N HIS A 180 8.17 -1.31 22.23
CA HIS A 180 8.64 -2.48 21.50
C HIS A 180 7.63 -3.66 21.57
N THR A 181 6.93 -3.87 22.69
CA THR A 181 5.90 -4.94 22.78
C THR A 181 4.73 -4.66 21.86
N TRP A 182 4.27 -3.40 21.78
CA TRP A 182 3.16 -2.98 20.92
C TRP A 182 3.50 -3.18 19.43
N LEU A 183 4.71 -2.80 19.01
CA LEU A 183 5.18 -3.07 17.64
C LEU A 183 5.25 -4.57 17.36
N ARG A 184 5.75 -5.39 18.31
CA ARG A 184 5.78 -6.86 18.14
C ARG A 184 4.38 -7.45 17.96
N GLN A 185 3.37 -6.98 18.70
CA GLN A 185 1.97 -7.39 18.52
C GLN A 185 1.38 -6.97 17.16
N LYS A 186 1.83 -5.84 16.60
CA LYS A 186 1.33 -5.30 15.32
C LYS A 186 2.09 -5.81 14.08
N ARG A 187 3.11 -6.67 14.22
CA ARG A 187 3.87 -7.29 13.10
C ARG A 187 3.00 -7.82 11.96
N ARG A 188 1.95 -8.59 12.27
CA ARG A 188 1.02 -9.13 11.26
C ARG A 188 0.33 -8.05 10.42
N TRP A 189 0.02 -6.90 11.02
CA TRP A 189 -0.57 -5.76 10.32
C TRP A 189 0.48 -5.00 9.50
N ALA A 190 1.69 -4.82 10.04
CA ALA A 190 2.81 -4.20 9.31
C ALA A 190 3.15 -4.98 8.04
N ILE A 191 3.23 -6.32 8.11
CA ILE A 191 3.46 -7.19 6.94
C ILE A 191 2.38 -6.95 5.87
N VAL A 192 1.09 -6.99 6.23
CA VAL A 192 0.00 -6.73 5.26
C VAL A 192 0.12 -5.34 4.63
N ILE A 193 0.43 -4.31 5.41
CA ILE A 193 0.65 -2.94 4.90
C ILE A 193 1.82 -2.91 3.92
N PHE A 194 2.94 -3.60 4.20
CA PHE A 194 4.09 -3.64 3.29
C PHE A 194 3.77 -4.39 2.00
N PHE A 195 2.97 -5.46 2.03
CA PHE A 195 2.49 -6.11 0.81
C PHE A 195 1.55 -5.22 -0.02
N VAL A 196 0.71 -4.41 0.63
CA VAL A 196 -0.14 -3.41 -0.05
C VAL A 196 0.71 -2.29 -0.67
N VAL A 197 1.69 -1.76 0.06
CA VAL A 197 2.61 -0.74 -0.47
C VAL A 197 3.45 -1.31 -1.62
N ALA A 198 3.96 -2.54 -1.50
CA ALA A 198 4.65 -3.23 -2.58
C ALA A 198 3.76 -3.42 -3.83
N ALA A 199 2.47 -3.72 -3.67
CA ALA A 199 1.52 -3.81 -4.79
C ALA A 199 1.21 -2.46 -5.45
N VAL A 200 1.29 -1.34 -4.71
CA VAL A 200 1.13 0.02 -5.28
C VAL A 200 2.41 0.49 -5.97
N LEU A 201 3.59 0.10 -5.44
CA LEU A 201 4.89 0.44 -6.02
C LEU A 201 5.28 -0.44 -7.20
N THR A 202 4.80 -1.69 -7.25
CA THR A 202 5.05 -2.64 -8.34
C THR A 202 3.88 -2.58 -9.33
N PRO A 203 4.04 -1.99 -10.53
CA PRO A 203 2.96 -1.94 -11.53
C PRO A 203 2.70 -3.30 -12.18
N THR A 204 3.63 -4.25 -12.06
CA THR A 204 3.43 -5.65 -12.46
C THR A 204 2.75 -6.42 -11.32
N PRO A 205 1.56 -7.03 -11.55
CA PRO A 205 0.84 -7.79 -10.52
C PRO A 205 1.46 -9.19 -10.36
N ASP A 206 2.73 -9.25 -9.98
CA ASP A 206 3.50 -10.48 -9.84
C ASP A 206 4.00 -10.67 -8.39
N ALA A 207 3.86 -11.89 -7.88
CA ALA A 207 4.16 -12.19 -6.48
C ALA A 207 5.67 -12.09 -6.16
N VAL A 208 6.55 -12.27 -7.15
CA VAL A 208 8.00 -12.31 -6.93
C VAL A 208 8.55 -10.91 -6.68
N ASN A 209 8.25 -9.94 -7.55
CA ASN A 209 8.60 -8.54 -7.33
C ASN A 209 7.88 -7.98 -6.09
N GLN A 210 6.63 -8.35 -5.84
CA GLN A 210 5.92 -7.92 -4.64
C GLN A 210 6.62 -8.40 -3.35
N ILE A 211 7.07 -9.67 -3.29
CA ILE A 211 7.88 -10.19 -2.17
C ILE A 211 9.26 -9.51 -2.12
N LEU A 212 9.92 -9.32 -3.26
CA LEU A 212 11.23 -8.66 -3.38
C LEU A 212 11.19 -7.22 -2.83
N MET A 213 10.09 -6.49 -3.03
CA MET A 213 9.89 -5.15 -2.48
C MET A 213 9.44 -5.17 -1.02
N ALA A 214 8.54 -6.09 -0.63
CA ALA A 214 8.04 -6.17 0.74
C ALA A 214 9.07 -6.68 1.76
N ALA A 215 9.96 -7.61 1.37
CA ALA A 215 10.95 -8.20 2.27
C ALA A 215 11.93 -7.17 2.89
N PRO A 216 12.52 -6.23 2.12
CA PRO A 216 13.30 -5.12 2.69
C PRO A 216 12.50 -4.26 3.69
N MET A 217 11.21 -4.01 3.44
CA MET A 217 10.36 -3.25 4.35
C MET A 217 10.12 -4.00 5.68
N VAL A 218 9.90 -5.31 5.61
CA VAL A 218 9.79 -6.17 6.80
C VAL A 218 11.11 -6.16 7.59
N VAL A 219 12.26 -6.29 6.93
CA VAL A 219 13.58 -6.24 7.58
C VAL A 219 13.81 -4.88 8.26
N LEU A 220 13.49 -3.77 7.60
CA LEU A 220 13.57 -2.43 8.20
C LEU A 220 12.64 -2.28 9.40
N TYR A 221 11.44 -2.84 9.35
CA TYR A 221 10.52 -2.85 10.49
C TYR A 221 11.06 -3.67 11.68
N GLU A 222 11.70 -4.81 11.42
CA GLU A 222 12.41 -5.56 12.45
C GLU A 222 13.55 -4.72 13.07
N VAL A 223 14.41 -4.11 12.26
CA VAL A 223 15.46 -3.18 12.74
C VAL A 223 14.85 -2.05 13.57
N SER A 224 13.70 -1.51 13.14
CA SER A 224 12.97 -0.46 13.87
C SER A 224 12.51 -0.91 15.27
N ILE A 225 12.08 -2.16 15.41
CA ILE A 225 11.71 -2.76 16.71
C ILE A 225 12.94 -2.93 17.61
N TRP A 226 14.08 -3.34 17.06
CA TRP A 226 15.33 -3.44 17.82
C TRP A 226 15.81 -2.07 18.30
N VAL A 227 15.72 -1.04 17.46
CA VAL A 227 16.01 0.35 17.86
C VAL A 227 15.05 0.82 18.96
N ALA A 228 13.76 0.55 18.85
CA ALA A 228 12.78 0.84 19.89
C ALA A 228 13.02 0.07 21.20
N TYR A 229 13.60 -1.14 21.15
CA TYR A 229 13.98 -1.90 22.34
C TYR A 229 15.18 -1.30 23.09
N PHE A 230 16.20 -0.81 22.37
CA PHE A 230 17.38 -0.19 23.01
C PHE A 230 17.14 1.24 23.50
N PHE A 231 16.30 2.02 22.82
CA PHE A 231 16.12 3.46 23.09
C PHE A 231 14.72 3.84 23.62
N GLY A 232 13.75 2.92 23.61
CA GLY A 232 12.42 3.16 24.13
C GLY A 232 12.41 3.29 25.65
N LYS A 233 11.83 4.38 26.17
CA LYS A 233 11.44 4.43 27.58
C LYS A 233 10.31 3.44 27.79
N LYS A 234 10.34 2.67 28.89
CA LYS A 234 9.20 1.83 29.29
C LYS A 234 7.95 2.71 29.35
N ARG A 235 7.02 2.47 28.43
CA ARG A 235 5.66 2.99 28.54
C ARG A 235 5.11 2.53 29.90
N PRO A 236 4.63 3.42 30.78
CA PRO A 236 3.79 2.99 31.90
C PRO A 236 2.67 2.17 31.27
N ALA A 237 2.52 0.91 31.71
CA ALA A 237 1.48 0.06 31.17
C ALA A 237 0.17 0.85 31.19
N PRO A 238 -0.64 0.83 30.10
CA PRO A 238 -2.02 1.28 30.22
C PRO A 238 -2.57 0.61 31.47
N ALA A 239 -3.09 1.41 32.41
CA ALA A 239 -3.79 0.84 33.55
C ALA A 239 -4.82 -0.10 32.94
N GLU A 240 -4.67 -1.38 33.27
CA GLU A 240 -5.52 -2.45 32.78
C GLU A 240 -6.95 -1.96 32.98
N GLU A 241 -7.71 -1.81 31.89
CA GLU A 241 -9.14 -1.59 31.99
C GLU A 241 -9.65 -2.81 32.74
N ALA A 242 -9.82 -2.65 34.05
CA ALA A 242 -10.30 -3.69 34.94
C ALA A 242 -11.54 -4.25 34.25
N PRO A 243 -11.59 -5.57 33.98
CA PRO A 243 -12.57 -6.14 33.06
C PRO A 243 -13.93 -5.64 33.49
N ALA A 244 -14.57 -4.85 32.61
CA ALA A 244 -15.85 -4.23 32.89
C ALA A 244 -16.76 -5.34 33.41
N ALA A 245 -17.27 -5.16 34.63
CA ALA A 245 -18.02 -6.19 35.31
C ALA A 245 -19.15 -6.64 34.38
N VAL A 246 -19.06 -7.88 33.92
CA VAL A 246 -20.10 -8.50 33.11
C VAL A 246 -21.23 -8.84 34.06
N GLU A 247 -22.02 -7.83 34.42
CA GLU A 247 -23.34 -8.04 34.98
C GLU A 247 -24.17 -8.81 33.95
N GLY A 248 -24.75 -9.94 34.35
CA GLY A 248 -25.78 -10.61 33.55
C GLY A 248 -25.44 -11.95 32.91
N GLN A 249 -24.60 -12.79 33.52
CA GLN A 249 -24.77 -14.26 33.40
C GLN A 249 -24.72 -14.90 34.79
N PRO A 250 -25.85 -15.32 35.38
CA PRO A 250 -25.85 -15.98 36.68
C PRO A 250 -25.29 -17.40 36.54
N SER A 251 -24.21 -17.70 37.27
CA SER A 251 -23.78 -19.08 37.49
C SER A 251 -24.78 -19.80 38.41
N ALA A 252 -24.92 -21.11 38.22
CA ALA A 252 -25.98 -21.93 38.82
C ALA A 252 -25.87 -22.16 40.35
N GLU A 253 -25.02 -21.41 41.05
CA GLU A 253 -24.81 -21.54 42.50
C GLU A 253 -25.69 -20.58 43.32
N ALA A 254 -26.22 -19.51 42.70
CA ALA A 254 -27.12 -18.57 43.38
C ALA A 254 -28.54 -19.11 43.60
N LEU A 255 -28.98 -20.12 42.85
CA LEU A 255 -30.33 -20.70 42.93
C LEU A 255 -30.53 -21.64 44.13
N ALA A 256 -29.45 -22.16 44.73
CA ALA A 256 -29.53 -23.06 45.88
C ALA A 256 -29.60 -22.33 47.24
N ALA A 257 -29.23 -21.05 47.29
CA ALA A 257 -29.23 -20.25 48.53
C ALA A 257 -30.50 -19.38 48.69
N THR A 258 -31.27 -19.17 47.62
CA THR A 258 -32.55 -18.44 47.67
C THR A 258 -33.73 -19.31 48.12
N ASP A 259 -33.66 -20.63 47.97
CA ASP A 259 -34.72 -21.54 48.39
C ASP A 259 -34.76 -21.67 49.93
N SER A 260 -33.60 -21.87 50.57
CA SER A 260 -33.48 -22.01 52.03
C SER A 260 -33.77 -20.73 52.83
N ALA A 261 -33.87 -19.56 52.17
CA ALA A 261 -34.16 -18.28 52.82
C ALA A 261 -35.62 -17.82 52.64
N LEU A 262 -36.38 -18.45 51.71
CA LEU A 262 -37.79 -18.14 51.51
C LEU A 262 -38.72 -19.07 52.31
N GLU A 263 -38.21 -20.19 52.80
CA GLU A 263 -38.95 -21.16 53.62
C GLU A 263 -39.07 -20.70 55.09
N ASP A 264 -38.00 -20.15 55.68
CA ASP A 264 -38.00 -19.60 57.06
C ASP A 264 -38.90 -18.35 57.23
N ALA A 265 -39.19 -17.62 56.15
CA ALA A 265 -40.05 -16.43 56.18
C ALA A 265 -41.56 -16.74 56.11
N ARG A 266 -41.96 -18.01 56.01
CA ARG A 266 -43.36 -18.46 55.86
C ARG A 266 -43.96 -19.14 57.09
N ALA A 267 -43.22 -19.20 58.20
CA ALA A 267 -43.62 -19.91 59.43
C ALA A 267 -44.24 -19.02 60.52
N SER A 268 -44.43 -17.71 60.29
CA SER A 268 -44.83 -16.78 61.36
C SER A 268 -45.71 -15.61 60.88
N GLU A 269 -46.96 -15.89 60.53
CA GLU A 269 -48.12 -15.01 60.79
C GLU A 269 -49.42 -15.80 60.62
N GLU A 270 -50.10 -16.08 61.74
CA GLU A 270 -51.46 -16.64 61.77
C GLU A 270 -52.52 -15.55 61.54
N PRO A 271 -53.76 -15.90 61.14
CA PRO A 271 -54.74 -14.94 60.63
C PRO A 271 -55.65 -14.34 61.72
N GLU A 272 -56.26 -13.19 61.45
CA GLU A 272 -57.65 -12.94 61.88
C GLU A 272 -58.39 -11.85 61.05
N THR A 273 -59.48 -12.26 60.42
CA THR A 273 -60.57 -11.46 59.79
C THR A 273 -61.47 -10.83 60.89
N PRO A 274 -62.43 -9.88 60.63
CA PRO A 274 -63.57 -10.07 59.70
C PRO A 274 -64.30 -8.82 59.11
N ALA A 275 -65.35 -9.11 58.31
CA ALA A 275 -66.50 -8.24 57.92
C ALA A 275 -66.20 -7.05 56.97
N HIS A 276 -67.07 -6.56 56.07
CA HIS A 276 -68.43 -6.87 55.55
C HIS A 276 -68.46 -6.25 54.10
N GLU A 277 -69.27 -6.59 53.08
CA GLU A 277 -70.43 -7.48 52.87
C GLU A 277 -70.52 -7.83 51.33
N ALA A 278 -71.68 -8.26 50.81
CA ALA A 278 -72.04 -8.41 49.38
C ALA A 278 -73.23 -7.43 49.05
N PRO A 279 -73.88 -7.38 47.85
CA PRO A 279 -73.81 -8.27 46.68
C PRO A 279 -73.95 -7.58 45.27
N ASP A 280 -74.31 -8.40 44.26
CA ASP A 280 -75.18 -8.11 43.08
C ASP A 280 -74.63 -7.79 41.65
N THR A 281 -74.68 -8.85 40.82
CA THR A 281 -75.34 -9.01 39.49
C THR A 281 -75.05 -8.14 38.24
N ASP A 282 -74.52 -8.83 37.22
CA ASP A 282 -75.19 -9.18 35.93
C ASP A 282 -74.95 -8.36 34.61
N THR A 283 -75.06 -9.10 33.50
CA THR A 283 -75.33 -8.76 32.08
C THR A 283 -74.26 -8.18 31.12
N ALA A 284 -73.93 -9.04 30.14
CA ALA A 284 -74.13 -8.86 28.68
C ALA A 284 -73.14 -8.05 27.77
N GLU A 285 -72.69 -8.75 26.71
CA GLU A 285 -72.63 -8.35 25.27
C GLU A 285 -71.75 -7.14 24.85
N HIS A 286 -71.12 -7.07 23.66
CA HIS A 286 -71.04 -7.96 22.48
C HIS A 286 -69.77 -7.62 21.65
N GLU A 287 -69.32 -8.55 20.79
CA GLU A 287 -68.72 -8.37 19.43
C GLU A 287 -67.58 -7.35 19.14
N ASP A 288 -66.70 -7.55 18.15
CA ASP A 288 -66.18 -8.73 17.41
C ASP A 288 -64.92 -8.27 16.61
N ALA A 289 -64.01 -9.20 16.28
CA ALA A 289 -63.04 -9.14 15.16
C ALA A 289 -62.03 -10.31 15.21
N ALA A 290 -62.54 -11.55 15.09
CA ALA A 290 -61.76 -12.72 14.67
C ALA A 290 -61.15 -12.54 13.25
N SER A 291 -60.20 -13.33 12.72
CA SER A 291 -59.14 -14.23 13.22
C SER A 291 -58.25 -14.63 12.01
N ALA A 292 -57.23 -15.47 12.21
CA ALA A 292 -56.33 -16.05 11.16
C ALA A 292 -57.00 -17.32 10.51
N PRO A 293 -56.33 -18.36 9.92
CA PRO A 293 -54.90 -18.60 9.57
C PRO A 293 -54.60 -19.40 8.25
N ALA A 294 -53.30 -19.64 7.98
CA ALA A 294 -52.60 -20.85 7.44
C ALA A 294 -53.07 -21.76 6.26
N ALA A 295 -52.18 -21.92 5.24
CA ALA A 295 -51.58 -23.17 4.65
C ALA A 295 -52.47 -24.30 4.01
N PRO A 296 -51.96 -25.41 3.40
CA PRO A 296 -50.69 -25.72 2.67
C PRO A 296 -50.82 -26.52 1.30
N GLU A 297 -49.68 -26.73 0.61
CA GLU A 297 -49.19 -27.91 -0.20
C GLU A 297 -49.80 -28.52 -1.52
N THR A 298 -48.94 -28.56 -2.57
CA THR A 298 -48.59 -29.66 -3.54
C THR A 298 -49.33 -29.97 -4.88
N SER A 299 -48.51 -30.47 -5.85
CA SER A 299 -48.78 -31.31 -7.07
C SER A 299 -48.78 -30.68 -8.51
N ASP A 300 -48.53 -31.52 -9.52
CA ASP A 300 -48.01 -31.30 -10.91
C ASP A 300 -48.71 -32.32 -11.90
N PRO A 301 -48.53 -32.42 -13.26
CA PRO A 301 -47.59 -31.79 -14.24
C PRO A 301 -48.20 -31.36 -15.62
N GLY A 302 -47.36 -30.98 -16.62
CA GLY A 302 -47.75 -30.96 -18.06
C GLY A 302 -46.81 -30.26 -19.07
N THR A 303 -46.53 -30.90 -20.22
CA THR A 303 -45.44 -30.60 -21.21
C THR A 303 -45.90 -29.81 -22.51
N PRO A 304 -45.09 -29.56 -23.59
CA PRO A 304 -45.11 -28.32 -24.41
C PRO A 304 -45.56 -28.56 -25.89
N PRO A 305 -45.19 -27.79 -26.97
CA PRO A 305 -43.81 -27.76 -27.54
C PRO A 305 -43.36 -26.52 -28.40
N GLY A 306 -42.07 -26.51 -28.78
CA GLY A 306 -41.54 -25.92 -30.04
C GLY A 306 -41.05 -24.44 -30.02
N GLN A 307 -40.08 -24.01 -30.83
CA GLN A 307 -39.13 -24.73 -31.70
C GLN A 307 -37.95 -23.81 -32.12
N ALA A 308 -36.75 -24.37 -32.28
CA ALA A 308 -35.64 -23.80 -33.09
C ALA A 308 -35.36 -24.82 -34.22
N PRO A 309 -34.84 -24.46 -35.42
CA PRO A 309 -33.40 -24.15 -35.55
C PRO A 309 -32.91 -23.29 -36.76
N ALA A 310 -31.75 -22.62 -36.57
CA ALA A 310 -30.62 -22.51 -37.52
C ALA A 310 -30.84 -21.79 -38.91
N PRO A 311 -29.88 -21.76 -39.88
CA PRO A 311 -29.58 -20.51 -40.62
C PRO A 311 -29.68 -20.57 -42.15
N ASP A 312 -29.80 -19.39 -42.78
CA ASP A 312 -29.70 -19.16 -44.25
C ASP A 312 -29.43 -17.66 -44.48
N ALA A 313 -28.88 -17.17 -45.59
CA ALA A 313 -28.31 -17.84 -46.76
C ALA A 313 -27.21 -16.94 -47.39
N ALA A 314 -26.44 -17.53 -48.29
CA ALA A 314 -25.40 -16.91 -49.10
C ALA A 314 -25.80 -15.64 -49.89
N GLU A 315 -24.82 -14.76 -50.10
CA GLU A 315 -24.71 -14.02 -51.37
C GLU A 315 -23.42 -14.45 -52.08
N THR A 316 -23.57 -15.00 -53.28
CA THR A 316 -22.50 -15.58 -54.11
C THR A 316 -22.24 -14.74 -55.36
N ALA A 317 -21.00 -14.31 -55.58
CA ALA A 317 -20.35 -14.08 -56.90
C ALA A 317 -19.05 -13.28 -56.69
N SER A 318 -17.97 -13.43 -57.47
CA SER A 318 -17.53 -14.55 -58.32
C SER A 318 -16.00 -14.43 -58.44
N ALA A 319 -15.31 -15.55 -58.69
CA ALA A 319 -13.91 -15.52 -59.07
C ALA A 319 -13.72 -15.27 -60.59
N SER A 320 -12.43 -15.18 -60.97
CA SER A 320 -11.82 -15.31 -62.32
C SER A 320 -12.12 -14.28 -63.41
N ASP A 321 -11.14 -13.39 -63.64
CA ASP A 321 -10.37 -13.25 -64.91
C ASP A 321 -9.07 -12.47 -64.55
N ALA A 322 -7.84 -12.98 -64.74
CA ALA A 322 -7.08 -13.21 -65.98
C ALA A 322 -5.96 -12.14 -66.16
N LEU A 323 -4.97 -12.38 -67.04
CA LEU A 323 -3.64 -11.73 -67.13
C LEU A 323 -2.68 -12.24 -66.04
N ASP A 324 -1.84 -13.26 -66.23
CA ASP A 324 -0.96 -13.60 -67.37
C ASP A 324 0.10 -12.53 -67.71
N HIS A 325 1.34 -12.82 -67.30
CA HIS A 325 2.53 -12.68 -68.15
C HIS A 325 3.61 -13.66 -67.65
N GLY A 326 3.94 -14.66 -68.47
CA GLY A 326 4.98 -15.66 -68.20
C GLY A 326 6.38 -15.35 -68.75
N GLU A 327 7.34 -16.18 -68.30
CA GLU A 327 8.66 -16.50 -68.88
C GLU A 327 9.74 -15.37 -68.98
N THR A 328 10.93 -15.40 -68.34
CA THR A 328 11.99 -16.44 -68.15
C THR A 328 12.81 -16.69 -69.45
N PRO A 329 14.12 -17.05 -69.45
CA PRO A 329 15.32 -16.54 -68.74
C PRO A 329 16.50 -16.18 -69.70
N ALA A 330 17.64 -15.63 -69.22
CA ALA A 330 18.92 -15.69 -69.97
C ALA A 330 20.20 -15.62 -69.09
N LYS A 331 21.26 -16.31 -69.53
CA LYS A 331 22.60 -16.43 -68.89
C LYS A 331 23.59 -15.36 -69.41
N THR A 332 24.69 -15.15 -68.66
CA THR A 332 26.12 -15.02 -69.08
C THR A 332 26.87 -14.30 -67.93
N SER A 333 27.72 -14.94 -67.11
CA SER A 333 29.11 -15.43 -67.35
C SER A 333 30.16 -14.33 -67.61
N GLN A 334 31.40 -14.57 -67.13
CA GLN A 334 32.63 -13.77 -67.31
C GLN A 334 32.71 -12.42 -66.56
N ASP A 335 33.87 -11.97 -66.04
CA ASP A 335 35.20 -12.60 -65.89
C ASP A 335 36.02 -11.94 -64.74
N ARG A 336 37.17 -12.53 -64.39
CA ARG A 336 38.43 -11.94 -63.86
C ARG A 336 38.41 -10.68 -62.96
N GLN A 337 38.93 -10.78 -61.73
CA GLN A 337 40.35 -10.60 -61.34
C GLN A 337 40.92 -9.17 -61.54
N ASP A 338 41.07 -8.46 -60.42
CA ASP A 338 42.23 -7.59 -60.08
C ASP A 338 42.19 -7.40 -58.54
N LYS A 339 43.03 -8.05 -57.71
CA LYS A 339 44.50 -8.05 -57.59
C LYS A 339 45.10 -6.73 -57.05
N LYS A 340 44.97 -6.53 -55.74
CA LYS A 340 45.93 -5.77 -54.91
C LYS A 340 47.15 -6.67 -54.63
N PRO A 341 48.40 -6.21 -54.80
CA PRO A 341 49.14 -5.51 -53.72
C PRO A 341 49.80 -4.21 -54.24
N SER A 342 50.33 -3.30 -53.42
CA SER A 342 50.72 -3.40 -52.00
C SER A 342 50.19 -2.23 -51.14
#